data_AF-A0A2I0ELM7-F1
#
_entry.id   AF-A0A2I0ELM7-F1
#
_cell.length_a   1.000
_cell.length_b   1.000
_cell.length_c   1.000
_cell.angle_alpha   90.00
_cell.angle_beta   90.00
_cell.angle_gamma   90.00
#
_symmetry.space_group_name_H-M   'P 1'
#
loop_
_entity.id
_entity.type
_entity.pdbx_description
1 polymer ?
#
loop_
_entity_poly.entity_id
_entity_poly.type
_entity_poly.pdbx_seq_one_letter_code
_entity_poly.pdbx_strand_id
1 'polypeptide(L)'
;MIIDIIGDIHGYADKLIGLLKQLGYVHNGSHFVPPLGHRALFIGDLIDRGSQQVATLEIVFAMLDAGVADAVMGNHEYNALAFAMLDPKQPERYLRSHSDVHVRQHEAFLAEVSFGSEAHQYWLQRFYEIPLWLETDYACFVHACWDVDSMAVLKPLLTTDNCLTPEAVIASSQKHSPAYEALERVLKGVETALPEGLVMVDKDGAARSQVRVRWWLDELNKRPIHEIARAPKSGLAQIPNDAMAENIEFALKTHKPVFVGHYWLTGNPEPLSNQVVCTDYSAAIDSGYMTCYQLDTELPLPLKASNFVQYRHDEGPL
;
A
#
# COMPACT_ATOMS: atom_id res chain seq x y z
N MET A 1 -14.65 -12.71 -15.31
CA MET A 1 -15.00 -11.69 -14.31
C MET A 1 -13.94 -10.61 -14.37
N ILE A 2 -14.28 -9.34 -14.14
CA ILE A 2 -13.31 -8.24 -14.06
C ILE A 2 -13.09 -7.89 -12.59
N ILE A 3 -11.83 -7.79 -12.17
CA ILE A 3 -11.46 -7.19 -10.89
C ILE A 3 -10.99 -5.76 -11.14
N ASP A 4 -11.70 -4.80 -10.55
CA ASP A 4 -11.33 -3.38 -10.56
C ASP A 4 -10.42 -3.10 -9.35
N ILE A 5 -9.12 -3.10 -9.59
CA ILE A 5 -8.09 -3.01 -8.56
C ILE A 5 -7.77 -1.54 -8.32
N ILE A 6 -8.19 -1.00 -7.17
CA ILE A 6 -8.14 0.42 -6.83
C ILE A 6 -6.96 0.68 -5.89
N GLY A 7 -6.12 1.66 -6.25
CA GLY A 7 -4.93 2.03 -5.48
C GLY A 7 -5.22 2.88 -4.24
N ASP A 8 -4.15 3.40 -3.66
CA ASP A 8 -4.11 4.17 -2.41
C ASP A 8 -5.09 5.34 -2.43
N ILE A 9 -5.95 5.43 -1.40
CA ILE A 9 -7.09 6.37 -1.36
C ILE A 9 -6.80 7.55 -0.44
N HIS A 10 -6.16 7.29 0.70
CA HIS A 10 -5.71 8.30 1.64
C HIS A 10 -6.78 9.35 1.99
N GLY A 11 -8.00 8.92 2.31
CA GLY A 11 -9.07 9.83 2.72
C GLY A 11 -9.52 10.82 1.63
N TYR A 12 -9.37 10.50 0.34
CA TYR A 12 -9.94 11.27 -0.79
C TYR A 12 -11.20 10.61 -1.34
N ALA A 13 -12.27 10.63 -0.55
CA ALA A 13 -13.55 9.99 -0.88
C ALA A 13 -14.16 10.53 -2.18
N ASP A 14 -14.02 11.83 -2.45
CA ASP A 14 -14.45 12.45 -3.71
C ASP A 14 -13.75 11.88 -4.96
N LYS A 15 -12.43 11.66 -4.90
CA LYS A 15 -11.65 11.02 -5.96
C LYS A 15 -12.09 9.56 -6.13
N LEU A 16 -12.30 8.85 -5.03
CA LEU A 16 -12.83 7.48 -5.04
C LEU A 16 -14.21 7.40 -5.70
N ILE A 17 -15.16 8.24 -5.28
CA ILE A 17 -16.51 8.32 -5.86
C ILE A 17 -16.44 8.62 -7.36
N GLY A 18 -15.55 9.53 -7.76
CA GLY A 18 -15.32 9.88 -9.15
C GLY A 18 -14.85 8.69 -9.99
N LEU A 19 -13.82 7.99 -9.51
CA LEU A 19 -13.32 6.77 -10.15
C LEU A 19 -14.41 5.69 -10.24
N LEU A 20 -15.12 5.41 -9.15
CA LEU A 20 -16.19 4.42 -9.11
C LEU A 20 -17.28 4.74 -10.15
N LYS A 21 -17.71 6.00 -10.25
CA LYS A 21 -18.67 6.44 -11.28
C LYS A 21 -18.11 6.26 -12.70
N GLN A 22 -16.84 6.58 -12.93
CA GLN A 22 -16.19 6.41 -14.24
C GLN A 22 -16.08 4.92 -14.63
N LEU A 23 -15.88 4.03 -13.66
CA LEU A 23 -15.91 2.58 -13.83
C LEU A 23 -17.34 2.02 -14.01
N GLY A 24 -18.38 2.85 -13.88
CA GLY A 24 -19.78 2.46 -14.06
C GLY A 24 -20.46 1.94 -12.79
N TYR A 25 -19.86 2.11 -11.62
CA TYR A 25 -20.49 1.76 -10.34
C TYR A 25 -21.65 2.72 -10.05
N VAL A 26 -22.72 2.18 -9.45
CA VAL A 26 -23.91 2.96 -9.08
C VAL A 26 -24.17 2.81 -7.60
N HIS A 27 -24.26 3.93 -6.88
CA HIS A 27 -24.64 3.92 -5.47
C HIS A 27 -26.14 3.62 -5.31
N ASN A 28 -26.49 2.55 -4.59
CA ASN A 28 -27.89 2.11 -4.42
C ASN A 28 -28.59 2.67 -3.15
N GLY A 29 -27.91 3.56 -2.42
CA GLY A 29 -28.36 4.09 -1.14
C GLY A 29 -27.68 3.46 0.08
N SER A 30 -26.97 2.34 -0.10
CA SER A 30 -26.17 1.68 0.93
C SER A 30 -24.70 1.51 0.55
N HIS A 31 -24.41 1.08 -0.68
CA HIS A 31 -23.05 0.90 -1.18
C HIS A 31 -23.00 1.14 -2.69
N PHE A 32 -21.78 1.25 -3.23
CA PHE A 32 -21.56 1.25 -4.68
C PHE A 32 -21.69 -0.17 -5.23
N VAL A 33 -22.63 -0.37 -6.14
CA VAL A 33 -22.86 -1.65 -6.84
C VAL A 33 -21.96 -1.70 -8.06
N PRO A 34 -21.12 -2.74 -8.24
CA PRO A 34 -20.29 -2.89 -9.42
C PRO A 34 -21.14 -3.16 -10.68
N PRO A 35 -20.63 -2.83 -11.87
CA PRO A 35 -21.19 -3.32 -13.13
C PRO A 35 -21.31 -4.86 -13.14
N LEU A 36 -22.19 -5.39 -13.98
CA LEU A 36 -22.36 -6.84 -14.09
C LEU A 36 -21.04 -7.51 -14.47
N GLY A 37 -20.61 -8.49 -13.67
CA GLY A 37 -19.37 -9.23 -13.89
C GLY A 37 -18.11 -8.54 -13.36
N HIS A 38 -18.25 -7.44 -12.63
CA HIS A 38 -17.17 -6.71 -11.96
C HIS A 38 -17.17 -6.92 -10.44
N ARG A 39 -16.00 -6.75 -9.83
CA ARG A 39 -15.78 -6.75 -8.37
C ARG A 39 -14.64 -5.80 -8.05
N ALA A 40 -14.77 -4.97 -7.01
CA ALA A 40 -13.67 -4.09 -6.60
C ALA A 40 -12.63 -4.83 -5.75
N LEU A 41 -11.37 -4.38 -5.80
CA LEU A 41 -10.33 -4.79 -4.86
C LEU A 41 -9.49 -3.57 -4.45
N PHE A 42 -9.49 -3.22 -3.17
CA PHE A 42 -8.74 -2.08 -2.64
C PHE A 42 -7.33 -2.49 -2.16
N ILE A 43 -6.30 -1.79 -2.62
CA ILE A 43 -4.88 -2.14 -2.34
C ILE A 43 -4.33 -1.41 -1.09
N GLY A 44 -5.19 -1.14 -0.10
CA GLY A 44 -4.79 -0.55 1.18
C GLY A 44 -4.54 0.96 1.13
N ASP A 45 -4.00 1.49 2.24
CA ASP A 45 -3.77 2.92 2.44
C ASP A 45 -5.04 3.74 2.17
N LEU A 46 -6.08 3.35 2.91
CA LEU A 46 -7.41 3.96 2.88
C LEU A 46 -7.41 5.29 3.64
N ILE A 47 -6.58 5.39 4.70
CA ILE A 47 -6.56 6.52 5.63
C ILE A 47 -5.32 7.42 5.50
N ASP A 48 -5.34 8.49 6.30
CA ASP A 48 -4.35 9.56 6.43
C ASP A 48 -4.21 10.44 5.18
N ARG A 49 -3.47 11.55 5.29
CA ARG A 49 -3.27 12.61 4.27
C ARG A 49 -4.51 13.45 3.93
N GLY A 50 -5.53 12.86 3.30
CA GLY A 50 -6.74 13.56 2.86
C GLY A 50 -7.67 13.94 4.01
N SER A 51 -8.73 14.68 3.74
CA SER A 51 -9.65 15.16 4.79
C SER A 51 -10.99 14.42 4.86
N GLN A 52 -11.21 13.41 4.03
CA GLN A 52 -12.48 12.65 3.92
C GLN A 52 -12.26 11.20 4.35
N GLN A 53 -11.75 11.04 5.57
CA GLN A 53 -11.29 9.78 6.16
C GLN A 53 -12.50 8.86 6.42
N VAL A 54 -13.47 9.35 7.18
CA VAL A 54 -14.68 8.57 7.52
C VAL A 54 -15.47 8.22 6.27
N ALA A 55 -15.67 9.18 5.37
CA ALA A 55 -16.39 8.92 4.11
C ALA A 55 -15.69 7.86 3.24
N THR A 56 -14.36 7.84 3.20
CA THR A 56 -13.59 6.80 2.49
C THR A 56 -13.84 5.43 3.11
N LEU A 57 -13.72 5.34 4.43
CA LEU A 57 -13.91 4.09 5.17
C LEU A 57 -15.35 3.58 5.04
N GLU A 58 -16.35 4.45 5.14
CA GLU A 58 -17.75 4.10 4.94
C GLU A 58 -18.01 3.52 3.55
N ILE A 59 -17.44 4.10 2.49
CA ILE A 59 -17.58 3.57 1.12
C ILE A 59 -16.95 2.18 1.00
N VAL A 60 -15.68 2.05 1.41
CA VAL A 60 -14.92 0.81 1.26
C VAL A 60 -15.56 -0.31 2.05
N PHE A 61 -15.80 -0.10 3.35
CA PHE A 61 -16.36 -1.13 4.21
C PHE A 61 -17.81 -1.46 3.88
N ALA A 62 -18.63 -0.52 3.40
CA ALA A 62 -19.97 -0.86 2.91
C ALA A 62 -19.92 -1.80 1.69
N MET A 63 -18.91 -1.68 0.82
CA MET A 63 -18.72 -2.60 -0.31
C MET A 63 -18.16 -3.97 0.13
N LEU A 64 -17.26 -3.99 1.12
CA LEU A 64 -16.77 -5.23 1.75
C LEU A 64 -17.92 -5.99 2.42
N ASP A 65 -18.72 -5.29 3.23
CA ASP A 65 -19.86 -5.84 3.98
C ASP A 65 -20.96 -6.38 3.04
N ALA A 66 -21.14 -5.75 1.87
CA ALA A 66 -22.04 -6.21 0.82
C ALA A 66 -21.48 -7.40 0.01
N GLY A 67 -20.22 -7.79 0.23
CA GLY A 67 -19.57 -8.88 -0.50
C GLY A 67 -19.31 -8.57 -1.97
N VAL A 68 -19.20 -7.29 -2.35
CA VAL A 68 -18.94 -6.83 -3.73
C VAL A 68 -17.54 -6.25 -3.93
N ALA A 69 -16.73 -6.27 -2.87
CA ALA A 69 -15.33 -5.86 -2.90
C ALA A 69 -14.48 -6.77 -1.98
N ASP A 70 -13.17 -6.75 -2.24
CA ASP A 70 -12.13 -7.23 -1.33
C ASP A 70 -11.15 -6.10 -1.00
N ALA A 71 -10.29 -6.28 0.00
CA ALA A 71 -9.23 -5.34 0.34
C ALA A 71 -7.98 -6.06 0.85
N VAL A 72 -6.83 -5.42 0.71
CA VAL A 72 -5.61 -5.75 1.45
C VAL A 72 -5.18 -4.56 2.29
N MET A 73 -4.50 -4.83 3.40
CA MET A 73 -4.10 -3.82 4.37
C MET A 73 -2.89 -3.02 3.87
N GLY A 74 -2.95 -1.70 3.98
CA GLY A 74 -1.81 -0.82 3.75
C GLY A 74 -0.98 -0.55 5.00
N ASN A 75 0.13 0.16 4.83
CA ASN A 75 0.95 0.53 5.99
C ASN A 75 0.26 1.55 6.90
N HIS A 76 -0.66 2.36 6.37
CA HIS A 76 -1.36 3.37 7.17
C HIS A 76 -2.36 2.74 8.14
N GLU A 77 -3.13 1.73 7.73
CA GLU A 77 -3.99 0.96 8.62
C GLU A 77 -3.18 0.24 9.71
N TYR A 78 -2.06 -0.41 9.35
CA TYR A 78 -1.16 -1.00 10.34
C TYR A 78 -0.61 0.04 11.32
N ASN A 79 -0.18 1.21 10.83
CA ASN A 79 0.36 2.27 11.67
C ASN A 79 -0.69 2.78 12.66
N ALA A 80 -1.97 2.87 12.27
CA ALA A 80 -3.07 3.25 13.16
C ALA A 80 -3.24 2.23 14.31
N LEU A 81 -3.21 0.92 13.99
CA LEU A 81 -3.24 -0.15 15.00
C LEU A 81 -2.09 -0.01 16.01
N ALA A 82 -0.86 0.16 15.51
CA ALA A 82 0.32 0.33 16.36
C ALA A 82 0.33 1.66 17.12
N PHE A 83 -0.27 2.73 16.58
CA PHE A 83 -0.39 4.04 17.22
C PHE A 83 -1.34 4.01 18.42
N ALA A 84 -2.36 3.16 18.37
CA ALA A 84 -3.36 3.01 19.42
C ALA A 84 -3.03 1.94 20.48
N MET A 85 -2.05 1.06 20.22
CA MET A 85 -1.71 -0.07 21.09
C MET A 85 -0.54 0.25 22.03
N LEU A 86 -0.74 0.00 23.33
CA LEU A 86 0.33 0.10 24.33
C LEU A 86 1.33 -1.06 24.19
N ASP A 87 2.61 -0.78 24.44
CA ASP A 87 3.66 -1.79 24.52
C ASP A 87 3.49 -2.62 25.80
N PRO A 88 3.21 -3.93 25.72
CA PRO A 88 3.07 -4.77 26.91
C PRO A 88 4.37 -4.88 27.72
N LYS A 89 5.54 -4.58 27.13
CA LYS A 89 6.84 -4.56 27.81
C LYS A 89 7.13 -3.19 28.45
N GLN A 90 6.51 -2.12 27.97
CA GLN A 90 6.66 -0.74 28.44
C GLN A 90 5.28 -0.05 28.44
N PRO A 91 4.41 -0.32 29.43
CA PRO A 91 2.99 0.07 29.42
C PRO A 91 2.75 1.59 29.37
N GLU A 92 3.78 2.41 29.56
CA GLU A 92 3.75 3.86 29.40
C GLU A 92 3.98 4.33 27.95
N ARG A 93 4.24 3.40 27.02
CA ARG A 93 4.56 3.69 25.61
C ARG A 93 3.57 3.01 24.67
N TYR A 94 3.34 3.62 23.53
CA TYR A 94 2.65 3.01 22.40
C TYR A 94 3.64 2.30 21.48
N LEU A 95 3.21 1.23 20.82
CA LEU A 95 4.02 0.45 19.88
C LEU A 95 4.56 1.32 18.74
N ARG A 96 3.74 2.26 18.25
CA ARG A 96 4.19 3.37 17.41
C ARG A 96 4.28 4.63 18.25
N SER A 97 5.46 5.25 18.30
CA SER A 97 5.70 6.43 19.11
C SER A 97 4.83 7.62 18.69
N HIS A 98 4.38 8.44 19.64
CA HIS A 98 3.67 9.69 19.37
C HIS A 98 4.65 10.87 19.19
N SER A 99 5.68 10.66 18.37
CA SER A 99 6.59 11.74 17.96
C SER A 99 5.89 12.70 16.99
N ASP A 100 6.38 13.94 16.86
CA ASP A 100 5.83 14.95 15.92
C ASP A 100 5.65 14.41 14.50
N VAL A 101 6.58 13.57 14.03
CA VAL A 101 6.51 12.95 12.69
C VAL A 101 5.35 11.96 12.60
N HIS A 102 5.21 11.07 13.58
CA HIS A 102 4.15 10.06 13.56
C HIS A 102 2.78 10.67 13.81
N VAL A 103 2.68 11.67 14.68
CA VAL A 103 1.44 12.44 14.90
C VAL A 103 1.04 13.14 13.61
N ARG A 104 1.94 13.88 12.95
CA ARG A 104 1.65 14.54 11.67
C ARG A 104 1.21 13.57 10.58
N GLN A 105 1.82 12.38 10.52
CA GLN A 105 1.42 11.35 9.55
C GLN A 105 0.00 10.84 9.77
N HIS A 106 -0.51 10.90 11.01
CA HIS A 106 -1.80 10.33 11.41
C HIS A 106 -2.86 11.39 11.78
N GLU A 107 -2.50 12.68 11.74
CA GLU A 107 -3.33 13.76 12.26
C GLU A 107 -4.65 13.91 11.48
N ALA A 108 -4.62 13.61 10.17
CA ALA A 108 -5.79 13.71 9.30
C ALA A 108 -6.87 12.69 9.70
N PHE A 109 -6.49 11.44 9.97
CA PHE A 109 -7.42 10.43 10.49
C PHE A 109 -7.96 10.84 11.86
N LEU A 110 -7.08 11.28 12.77
CA LEU A 110 -7.48 11.67 14.13
C LEU A 110 -8.34 12.95 14.18
N ALA A 111 -8.28 13.79 13.14
CA ALA A 111 -9.11 14.98 13.03
C ALA A 111 -10.60 14.66 12.84
N GLU A 112 -10.93 13.58 12.12
CA GLU A 112 -12.32 13.09 11.98
C GLU A 112 -12.65 12.01 13.01
N VAL A 113 -11.65 11.23 13.45
CA VAL A 113 -11.79 10.08 14.34
C VAL A 113 -10.97 10.30 15.61
N SER A 114 -11.52 11.08 16.55
CA SER A 114 -10.85 11.46 17.80
C SER A 114 -10.23 10.26 18.52
N PHE A 115 -8.94 10.37 18.89
CA PHE A 115 -8.19 9.31 19.55
C PHE A 115 -8.91 8.80 20.82
N GLY A 116 -9.06 7.47 20.92
CA GLY A 116 -9.69 6.80 22.06
C GLY A 116 -11.23 6.86 22.10
N SER A 117 -11.87 7.54 21.15
CA SER A 117 -13.34 7.55 21.02
C SER A 117 -13.91 6.20 20.61
N GLU A 118 -15.23 6.02 20.74
CA GLU A 118 -15.93 4.83 20.23
C GLU A 118 -15.73 4.65 18.73
N ALA A 119 -15.77 5.74 17.95
CA ALA A 119 -15.51 5.70 16.51
C ALA A 119 -14.07 5.25 16.19
N HIS A 120 -13.10 5.69 16.99
CA HIS A 120 -11.71 5.23 16.86
C HIS A 120 -11.58 3.73 17.12
N GLN A 121 -12.17 3.25 18.22
CA GLN A 121 -12.16 1.82 18.53
C GLN A 121 -12.88 0.99 17.45
N TYR A 122 -14.00 1.49 16.93
CA TYR A 122 -14.74 0.87 15.84
C TYR A 122 -13.85 0.69 14.61
N TRP A 123 -13.24 1.76 14.10
CA TRP A 123 -12.42 1.67 12.88
C TRP A 123 -11.17 0.81 13.06
N LEU A 124 -10.53 0.85 14.23
CA LEU A 124 -9.40 -0.05 14.52
C LEU A 124 -9.82 -1.52 14.49
N GLN A 125 -11.02 -1.87 14.97
CA GLN A 125 -11.55 -3.23 14.84
C GLN A 125 -11.78 -3.60 13.38
N ARG A 126 -12.36 -2.69 12.59
CA ARG A 126 -12.54 -2.90 11.14
C ARG A 126 -11.20 -3.15 10.42
N PHE A 127 -10.11 -2.50 10.81
CA PHE A 127 -8.79 -2.75 10.20
C PHE A 127 -8.26 -4.16 10.46
N TYR A 128 -8.59 -4.80 11.58
CA TYR A 128 -8.23 -6.21 11.81
C TYR A 128 -8.97 -7.19 10.89
N GLU A 129 -10.03 -6.77 10.20
CA GLU A 129 -10.77 -7.60 9.25
C GLU A 129 -10.06 -7.69 7.88
N ILE A 130 -9.12 -6.79 7.60
CA ILE A 130 -8.44 -6.70 6.30
C ILE A 130 -7.17 -7.58 6.31
N PRO A 131 -6.99 -8.48 5.32
CA PRO A 131 -5.80 -9.32 5.23
C PRO A 131 -4.57 -8.52 4.76
N LEU A 132 -3.37 -8.95 5.17
CA LEU A 132 -2.12 -8.36 4.66
C LEU A 132 -1.90 -8.65 3.16
N TRP A 133 -2.41 -9.78 2.67
CA TRP A 133 -2.35 -10.15 1.26
C TRP A 133 -3.47 -11.12 0.88
N LEU A 134 -3.81 -11.13 -0.40
CA LEU A 134 -4.73 -12.09 -1.01
C LEU A 134 -4.04 -12.83 -2.15
N GLU A 135 -4.21 -14.14 -2.19
CA GLU A 135 -3.79 -14.98 -3.31
C GLU A 135 -5.01 -15.67 -3.91
N THR A 136 -5.16 -15.55 -5.22
CA THR A 136 -6.21 -16.22 -6.00
C THR A 136 -5.57 -17.13 -7.04
N ASP A 137 -6.37 -17.90 -7.78
CA ASP A 137 -5.85 -18.71 -8.88
C ASP A 137 -5.26 -17.87 -10.03
N TYR A 138 -5.73 -16.63 -10.18
CA TYR A 138 -5.38 -15.76 -11.31
C TYR A 138 -4.40 -14.63 -10.97
N ALA A 139 -4.27 -14.22 -9.71
CA ALA A 139 -3.44 -13.08 -9.30
C ALA A 139 -3.07 -13.06 -7.81
N CYS A 140 -2.09 -12.23 -7.50
CA CYS A 140 -1.56 -11.94 -6.17
C CYS A 140 -1.77 -10.45 -5.82
N PHE A 141 -2.28 -10.15 -4.63
CA PHE A 141 -2.58 -8.79 -4.18
C PHE A 141 -1.91 -8.52 -2.84
N VAL A 142 -1.14 -7.44 -2.75
CA VAL A 142 -0.42 -7.03 -1.54
C VAL A 142 -0.14 -5.53 -1.63
N HIS A 143 -0.12 -4.82 -0.52
CA HIS A 143 0.05 -3.36 -0.59
C HIS A 143 1.40 -2.93 -1.19
N ALA A 144 2.54 -3.56 -0.85
CA ALA A 144 3.83 -3.10 -1.36
C ALA A 144 4.70 -4.16 -2.05
N CYS A 145 4.87 -5.35 -1.49
CA CYS A 145 5.77 -6.35 -2.08
C CYS A 145 5.35 -7.80 -1.82
N TRP A 146 5.35 -8.59 -2.89
CA TRP A 146 5.08 -10.02 -2.85
C TRP A 146 6.34 -10.82 -2.53
N ASP A 147 6.79 -10.71 -1.28
CA ASP A 147 7.93 -11.48 -0.75
C ASP A 147 7.43 -12.70 0.04
N VAL A 148 7.43 -13.87 -0.62
CA VAL A 148 6.94 -15.11 -0.01
C VAL A 148 7.77 -15.58 1.18
N ASP A 149 9.05 -15.20 1.27
CA ASP A 149 9.90 -15.55 2.40
C ASP A 149 9.50 -14.71 3.62
N SER A 150 9.26 -13.42 3.42
CA SER A 150 8.71 -12.53 4.46
C SER A 150 7.30 -12.96 4.88
N MET A 151 6.43 -13.31 3.93
CA MET A 151 5.09 -13.82 4.22
C MET A 151 5.14 -15.11 5.06
N ALA A 152 6.08 -16.01 4.79
CA ALA A 152 6.26 -17.23 5.57
C ALA A 152 6.66 -16.96 7.04
N VAL A 153 7.43 -15.89 7.29
CA VAL A 153 7.76 -15.44 8.65
C VAL A 153 6.53 -14.90 9.38
N LEU A 154 5.66 -14.16 8.68
CA LEU A 154 4.46 -13.57 9.26
C LEU A 154 3.34 -14.59 9.48
N LYS A 155 3.19 -15.57 8.58
CA LYS A 155 2.06 -16.51 8.54
C LYS A 155 1.69 -17.12 9.90
N PRO A 156 2.62 -17.55 10.78
CA PRO A 156 2.28 -18.12 12.09
C PRO A 156 1.64 -17.13 13.08
N LEU A 157 1.74 -15.82 12.83
CA LEU A 157 1.20 -14.75 13.67
C LEU A 157 -0.19 -14.28 13.21
N LEU A 158 -0.60 -14.64 12.00
CA LEU A 158 -1.82 -14.17 11.36
C LEU A 158 -2.98 -15.14 11.58
N THR A 159 -4.19 -14.66 11.29
CA THR A 159 -5.34 -15.54 11.11
C THR A 159 -5.16 -16.44 9.89
N THR A 160 -6.05 -17.44 9.74
CA THR A 160 -6.07 -18.31 8.55
C THR A 160 -6.19 -17.53 7.25
N ASP A 161 -6.85 -16.38 7.30
CA ASP A 161 -7.14 -15.51 6.16
C ASP A 161 -6.09 -14.40 5.99
N ASN A 162 -4.94 -14.49 6.65
CA ASN A 162 -3.83 -13.52 6.61
C ASN A 162 -4.13 -12.16 7.27
N CYS A 163 -5.11 -12.07 8.17
CA CYS A 163 -5.37 -10.84 8.92
C CYS A 163 -4.43 -10.74 10.13
N LEU A 164 -4.08 -9.52 10.51
CA LEU A 164 -3.29 -9.27 11.72
C LEU A 164 -4.06 -9.69 12.96
N THR A 165 -3.33 -10.11 13.98
CA THR A 165 -3.81 -10.28 15.35
C THR A 165 -3.16 -9.22 16.25
N PRO A 166 -3.73 -8.92 17.43
CA PRO A 166 -3.04 -8.04 18.40
C PRO A 166 -1.62 -8.51 18.72
N GLU A 167 -1.41 -9.82 18.84
CA GLU A 167 -0.11 -10.44 19.05
C GLU A 167 0.84 -10.22 17.87
N ALA A 168 0.33 -10.28 16.63
CA ALA A 168 1.11 -9.96 15.44
C ALA A 168 1.59 -8.51 15.47
N VAL A 169 0.72 -7.54 15.81
CA VAL A 169 1.08 -6.11 15.90
C VAL A 169 2.17 -5.88 16.95
N ILE A 170 2.09 -6.56 18.10
CA ILE A 170 3.14 -6.52 19.12
C ILE A 170 4.46 -7.08 18.57
N ALA A 171 4.43 -8.26 17.94
CA ALA A 171 5.63 -8.90 17.43
C ALA A 171 6.29 -8.10 16.29
N SER A 172 5.49 -7.51 15.40
CA SER A 172 5.94 -6.78 14.21
C SER A 172 6.27 -5.31 14.47
N SER A 173 6.04 -4.79 15.68
CA SER A 173 6.43 -3.42 16.06
C SER A 173 7.83 -3.36 16.70
N GLN A 174 8.38 -4.51 17.10
CA GLN A 174 9.72 -4.60 17.66
C GLN A 174 10.78 -4.50 16.54
N LYS A 175 11.36 -3.31 16.36
CA LYS A 175 12.44 -3.06 15.39
C LYS A 175 13.53 -4.15 15.43
N HIS A 176 14.01 -4.54 14.25
CA HIS A 176 15.01 -5.58 14.04
C HIS A 176 14.58 -7.00 14.43
N SER A 177 13.31 -7.22 14.80
CA SER A 177 12.76 -8.57 14.90
C SER A 177 12.48 -9.14 13.49
N PRO A 178 12.53 -10.48 13.31
CA PRO A 178 12.15 -11.08 12.03
C PRO A 178 10.74 -10.68 11.56
N ALA A 179 9.78 -10.56 12.49
CA ALA A 179 8.42 -10.14 12.17
C ALA A 179 8.34 -8.66 11.73
N TYR A 180 9.13 -7.77 12.34
CA TYR A 180 9.23 -6.37 11.94
C TYR A 180 9.80 -6.26 10.52
N GLU A 181 10.94 -6.89 10.26
CA GLU A 181 11.59 -6.81 8.93
C GLU A 181 10.71 -7.43 7.84
N ALA A 182 10.03 -8.54 8.14
CA ALA A 182 9.08 -9.15 7.21
C ALA A 182 7.86 -8.26 6.93
N LEU A 183 7.31 -7.61 7.95
CA LEU A 183 6.18 -6.70 7.78
C LEU A 183 6.58 -5.44 7.02
N GLU A 184 7.75 -4.85 7.33
CA GLU A 184 8.28 -3.71 6.57
C GLU A 184 8.42 -4.08 5.08
N ARG A 185 8.90 -5.28 4.76
CA ARG A 185 8.97 -5.73 3.35
C ARG A 185 7.59 -5.84 2.71
N VAL A 186 6.64 -6.52 3.35
CA VAL A 186 5.29 -6.75 2.79
C VAL A 186 4.51 -5.44 2.60
N LEU A 187 4.57 -4.55 3.58
CA LEU A 187 3.79 -3.29 3.59
C LEU A 187 4.55 -2.08 3.06
N LYS A 188 5.89 -2.12 2.93
CA LYS A 188 6.66 -0.96 2.45
C LYS A 188 7.65 -1.24 1.33
N GLY A 189 7.80 -2.50 0.93
CA GLY A 189 8.66 -2.91 -0.17
C GLY A 189 10.09 -3.21 0.24
N VAL A 190 10.90 -3.59 -0.75
CA VAL A 190 12.30 -3.96 -0.53
C VAL A 190 13.17 -2.71 -0.37
N GLU A 191 13.86 -2.61 0.75
CA GLU A 191 14.91 -1.62 0.99
C GLU A 191 16.28 -2.30 1.06
N THR A 192 17.32 -1.61 0.61
CA THR A 192 18.70 -2.09 0.64
C THR A 192 19.63 -0.99 1.11
N ALA A 193 20.75 -1.39 1.74
CA ALA A 193 21.77 -0.48 2.18
C ALA A 193 22.47 0.16 0.98
N LEU A 194 22.74 1.46 1.09
CA LEU A 194 23.75 2.09 0.24
C LEU A 194 25.14 1.58 0.66
N PRO A 195 26.10 1.49 -0.28
CA PRO A 195 27.49 1.14 0.02
C PRO A 195 28.08 1.96 1.16
N GLU A 196 29.01 1.35 1.89
CA GLU A 196 29.64 1.97 3.06
C GLU A 196 30.13 3.41 2.77
N GLY A 197 29.70 4.35 3.61
CA GLY A 197 30.05 5.77 3.51
C GLY A 197 29.15 6.60 2.58
N LEU A 198 28.21 5.99 1.85
CA LEU A 198 27.26 6.71 1.01
C LEU A 198 25.95 7.01 1.76
N VAL A 199 25.44 8.22 1.55
CA VAL A 199 24.13 8.66 2.03
C VAL A 199 23.38 9.38 0.92
N MET A 200 22.07 9.18 0.89
CA MET A 200 21.15 9.95 0.08
C MET A 200 20.48 11.00 0.95
N VAL A 201 20.37 12.24 0.48
CA VAL A 201 19.60 13.28 1.15
C VAL A 201 18.20 13.34 0.53
N ASP A 202 17.16 13.12 1.34
CA ASP A 202 15.78 13.23 0.86
C ASP A 202 15.33 14.70 0.71
N LYS A 203 14.10 14.92 0.22
CA LYS A 203 13.57 16.27 -0.03
C LYS A 203 13.43 17.10 1.23
N ASP A 204 13.38 16.46 2.39
CA ASP A 204 13.25 17.08 3.71
C ASP A 204 14.61 17.31 4.38
N GLY A 205 15.71 16.98 3.67
CA GLY A 205 17.08 17.16 4.15
C GLY A 205 17.59 16.04 5.05
N ALA A 206 16.86 14.94 5.21
CA ALA A 206 17.30 13.83 6.04
C ALA A 206 18.27 12.92 5.27
N ALA A 207 19.38 12.58 5.92
CA ALA A 207 20.35 11.62 5.39
C ALA A 207 19.82 10.19 5.56
N ARG A 208 19.84 9.43 4.46
CA ARG A 208 19.37 8.04 4.36
C ARG A 208 20.52 7.16 3.90
N SER A 209 20.82 6.12 4.67
CA SER A 209 21.76 5.05 4.31
C SER A 209 21.07 3.84 3.69
N GLN A 210 19.75 3.89 3.52
CA GLN A 210 18.93 2.86 2.92
C GLN A 210 18.14 3.47 1.76
N VAL A 211 17.89 2.67 0.73
CA VAL A 211 17.10 3.06 -0.43
C VAL A 211 16.12 1.97 -0.80
N ARG A 212 14.88 2.37 -1.10
CA ARG A 212 13.88 1.45 -1.66
C ARG A 212 14.24 1.09 -3.09
N VAL A 213 14.08 -0.17 -3.45
CA VAL A 213 14.36 -0.65 -4.81
C VAL A 213 13.08 -0.99 -5.57
N ARG A 214 13.17 -0.87 -6.90
CA ARG A 214 12.19 -1.34 -7.88
C ARG A 214 12.32 -2.85 -8.00
N TRP A 215 11.88 -3.57 -6.98
CA TRP A 215 12.06 -5.02 -6.82
C TRP A 215 11.48 -5.86 -7.97
N TRP A 216 10.61 -5.26 -8.80
CA TRP A 216 10.03 -5.85 -10.00
C TRP A 216 10.97 -5.85 -11.23
N LEU A 217 12.19 -5.30 -11.12
CA LEU A 217 13.19 -5.37 -12.18
C LEU A 217 13.96 -6.69 -12.13
N ASP A 218 14.27 -7.24 -13.30
CA ASP A 218 15.15 -8.41 -13.41
C ASP A 218 16.59 -8.08 -13.06
N GLU A 219 17.32 -9.07 -12.55
CA GLU A 219 18.75 -9.01 -12.27
C GLU A 219 19.16 -7.82 -11.38
N LEU A 220 18.39 -7.51 -10.32
CA LEU A 220 18.62 -6.39 -9.38
C LEU A 220 20.09 -6.25 -8.95
N ASN A 221 20.74 -7.37 -8.59
CA ASN A 221 22.13 -7.41 -8.13
C ASN A 221 23.18 -7.16 -9.24
N LYS A 222 22.77 -7.08 -10.50
CA LYS A 222 23.64 -6.77 -11.65
C LYS A 222 23.41 -5.36 -12.20
N ARG A 223 22.51 -4.59 -11.57
CA ARG A 223 22.20 -3.22 -11.96
C ARG A 223 22.76 -2.22 -10.95
N PRO A 224 23.23 -1.06 -11.42
CA PRO A 224 23.65 0.02 -10.54
C PRO A 224 22.46 0.64 -9.79
N ILE A 225 22.74 1.24 -8.64
CA ILE A 225 21.74 1.83 -7.73
C ILE A 225 20.86 2.84 -8.46
N HIS A 226 21.39 3.62 -9.40
CA HIS A 226 20.58 4.61 -10.13
C HIS A 226 19.47 3.99 -10.99
N GLU A 227 19.58 2.73 -11.41
CA GLU A 227 18.55 2.03 -12.20
C GLU A 227 17.47 1.43 -11.32
N ILE A 228 17.88 0.89 -10.17
CA ILE A 228 17.00 0.12 -9.29
C ILE A 228 16.39 0.97 -8.19
N ALA A 229 16.99 2.10 -7.81
CA ALA A 229 16.48 2.92 -6.72
C ALA A 229 15.15 3.60 -7.08
N ARG A 230 14.22 3.52 -6.13
CA ARG A 230 13.01 4.37 -6.08
C ARG A 230 13.32 5.61 -5.24
N ALA A 231 14.05 6.53 -5.83
CA ALA A 231 14.42 7.80 -5.23
C ALA A 231 14.32 8.95 -6.24
N PRO A 232 14.11 10.20 -5.79
CA PRO A 232 14.20 11.35 -6.68
C PRO A 232 15.63 11.52 -7.21
N LYS A 233 15.77 12.04 -8.44
CA LYS A 233 17.09 12.30 -9.05
C LYS A 233 18.01 13.14 -8.15
N SER A 234 17.44 14.09 -7.40
CA SER A 234 18.19 14.91 -6.45
C SER A 234 18.82 14.09 -5.32
N GLY A 235 18.15 13.05 -4.83
CA GLY A 235 18.68 12.17 -3.78
C GLY A 235 19.80 11.27 -4.30
N LEU A 236 19.71 10.86 -5.58
CA LEU A 236 20.73 10.02 -6.21
C LEU A 236 21.93 10.80 -6.75
N ALA A 237 21.89 12.14 -6.76
CA ALA A 237 22.94 12.97 -7.34
C ALA A 237 24.32 12.79 -6.69
N GLN A 238 24.36 12.32 -5.44
CA GLN A 238 25.59 12.06 -4.69
C GLN A 238 26.05 10.60 -4.78
N ILE A 239 25.27 9.73 -5.42
CA ILE A 239 25.59 8.30 -5.58
C ILE A 239 26.38 8.12 -6.88
N PRO A 240 27.56 7.46 -6.86
CA PRO A 240 28.31 7.15 -8.07
C PRO A 240 27.45 6.34 -9.08
N ASN A 241 27.61 6.61 -10.37
CA ASN A 241 26.83 5.96 -11.43
C ASN A 241 27.10 4.44 -11.56
N ASP A 242 28.23 3.96 -11.06
CA ASP A 242 28.61 2.54 -11.05
C ASP A 242 28.41 1.90 -9.67
N ALA A 243 27.86 2.64 -8.69
CA ALA A 243 27.61 2.11 -7.37
C ALA A 243 26.57 0.98 -7.44
N MET A 244 26.92 -0.16 -6.86
CA MET A 244 26.08 -1.35 -6.77
C MET A 244 25.50 -1.44 -5.36
N ALA A 245 24.25 -1.87 -5.23
CA ALA A 245 23.69 -2.19 -3.92
C ALA A 245 24.40 -3.42 -3.33
N GLU A 246 24.54 -3.45 -2.01
CA GLU A 246 25.07 -4.62 -1.31
C GLU A 246 23.98 -5.69 -1.21
N ASN A 247 24.13 -6.76 -2.00
CA ASN A 247 23.37 -8.02 -1.96
C ASN A 247 21.86 -7.86 -1.64
N ILE A 248 21.08 -7.50 -2.65
CA ILE A 248 19.62 -7.43 -2.56
C ILE A 248 19.07 -8.87 -2.52
N GLU A 249 18.71 -9.32 -1.33
CA GLU A 249 18.08 -10.62 -1.10
C GLU A 249 16.57 -10.54 -1.37
N PHE A 250 16.22 -10.64 -2.65
CA PHE A 250 14.83 -10.71 -3.11
C PHE A 250 14.72 -11.47 -4.43
N ALA A 251 13.65 -12.27 -4.57
CA ALA A 251 13.24 -12.85 -5.84
C ALA A 251 11.71 -12.98 -5.86
N LEU A 252 11.09 -12.63 -6.98
CA LEU A 252 9.66 -12.83 -7.17
C LEU A 252 9.38 -14.31 -7.46
N LYS A 253 8.84 -15.04 -6.47
CA LYS A 253 8.63 -16.50 -6.55
C LYS A 253 7.18 -16.87 -6.92
N THR A 254 6.63 -16.20 -7.93
CA THR A 254 5.31 -16.50 -8.51
C THR A 254 5.34 -16.30 -10.01
N HIS A 255 4.41 -16.94 -10.72
CA HIS A 255 4.15 -16.72 -12.14
C HIS A 255 2.87 -15.91 -12.38
N LYS A 256 2.10 -15.64 -11.32
CA LYS A 256 0.87 -14.87 -11.37
C LYS A 256 1.21 -13.38 -11.44
N PRO A 257 0.36 -12.55 -12.08
CA PRO A 257 0.49 -11.11 -11.95
C PRO A 257 0.30 -10.67 -10.48
N VAL A 258 1.06 -9.66 -10.09
CA VAL A 258 1.08 -9.07 -8.75
C VAL A 258 0.64 -7.62 -8.82
N PHE A 259 -0.29 -7.25 -7.95
CA PHE A 259 -0.86 -5.91 -7.87
C PHE A 259 -0.51 -5.28 -6.53
N VAL A 260 0.02 -4.04 -6.60
CA VAL A 260 0.56 -3.28 -5.46
C VAL A 260 0.16 -1.80 -5.51
N GLY A 261 0.35 -1.10 -4.39
CA GLY A 261 0.18 0.33 -4.18
C GLY A 261 1.50 0.97 -3.73
N HIS A 262 1.47 1.97 -2.84
CA HIS A 262 2.61 2.48 -2.05
C HIS A 262 3.78 3.21 -2.78
N TYR A 263 3.90 3.13 -4.11
CA TYR A 263 5.09 3.62 -4.83
C TYR A 263 5.02 5.08 -5.31
N TRP A 264 3.93 5.79 -4.99
CA TRP A 264 3.65 7.20 -5.31
C TRP A 264 4.03 7.51 -6.76
N LEU A 265 3.50 6.74 -7.70
CA LEU A 265 3.77 6.94 -9.12
C LEU A 265 3.04 8.20 -9.61
N THR A 266 3.43 8.68 -10.79
CA THR A 266 2.89 9.91 -11.39
C THR A 266 2.85 9.76 -12.90
N GLY A 267 1.93 10.47 -13.56
CA GLY A 267 1.82 10.48 -15.02
C GLY A 267 0.97 9.32 -15.55
N ASN A 268 1.20 8.98 -16.82
CA ASN A 268 0.45 7.94 -17.52
C ASN A 268 0.82 6.55 -16.96
N PRO A 269 -0.18 5.71 -16.67
CA PRO A 269 0.05 4.44 -16.02
C PRO A 269 0.47 3.36 -17.02
N GLU A 270 1.45 2.55 -16.61
CA GLU A 270 1.95 1.39 -17.34
C GLU A 270 2.29 0.29 -16.33
N PRO A 271 2.22 -1.01 -16.71
CA PRO A 271 2.73 -2.08 -15.88
C PRO A 271 4.20 -1.85 -15.52
N LEU A 272 4.56 -2.11 -14.26
CA LEU A 272 5.93 -1.96 -13.76
C LEU A 272 6.88 -3.00 -14.34
N SER A 273 6.35 -4.17 -14.69
CA SER A 273 7.05 -5.24 -15.42
C SER A 273 6.02 -6.09 -16.19
N ASN A 274 6.45 -7.22 -16.76
CA ASN A 274 5.55 -8.19 -17.37
C ASN A 274 4.59 -8.88 -16.38
N GLN A 275 4.85 -8.75 -15.07
CA GLN A 275 4.12 -9.42 -13.99
C GLN A 275 3.64 -8.47 -12.89
N VAL A 276 4.11 -7.23 -12.81
CA VAL A 276 3.79 -6.32 -11.70
C VAL A 276 3.03 -5.10 -12.18
N VAL A 277 1.94 -4.77 -11.51
CA VAL A 277 1.15 -3.54 -11.67
C VAL A 277 1.15 -2.79 -10.35
N CYS A 278 1.39 -1.48 -10.40
CA CYS A 278 1.12 -0.59 -9.28
C CYS A 278 -0.09 0.28 -9.62
N THR A 279 -1.01 0.47 -8.68
CA THR A 279 -2.20 1.34 -8.83
C THR A 279 -2.10 2.63 -8.00
N ASP A 280 -1.00 2.84 -7.26
CA ASP A 280 -0.74 4.10 -6.57
C ASP A 280 -0.11 5.14 -7.52
N TYR A 281 -0.95 6.06 -8.01
CA TYR A 281 -0.54 7.24 -8.79
C TYR A 281 -0.70 8.53 -7.99
N SER A 282 -0.32 8.47 -6.71
CA SER A 282 -0.24 9.60 -5.79
C SER A 282 -1.59 10.30 -5.61
N ALA A 283 -2.71 9.59 -5.43
CA ALA A 283 -4.03 10.22 -5.27
C ALA A 283 -4.06 11.26 -4.12
N ALA A 284 -3.15 11.15 -3.15
CA ALA A 284 -2.96 12.08 -2.04
C ALA A 284 -2.17 13.37 -2.35
N ILE A 285 -1.89 13.67 -3.62
CA ILE A 285 -1.44 15.00 -4.05
C ILE A 285 -2.44 15.58 -5.06
N ASP A 286 -2.52 16.91 -5.14
CA ASP A 286 -3.49 17.61 -5.99
C ASP A 286 -3.40 17.15 -7.46
N SER A 287 -2.18 17.01 -7.98
CA SER A 287 -1.91 16.56 -9.36
C SER A 287 -2.01 15.05 -9.59
N GLY A 288 -2.28 14.27 -8.55
CA GLY A 288 -2.27 12.81 -8.61
C GLY A 288 -3.64 12.21 -8.90
N TYR A 289 -3.60 10.97 -9.39
CA TYR A 289 -4.76 10.28 -9.94
C TYR A 289 -5.21 9.16 -9.02
N MET A 290 -6.53 9.11 -8.79
CA MET A 290 -7.16 7.90 -8.27
C MET A 290 -7.20 6.88 -9.40
N THR A 291 -6.49 5.77 -9.26
CA THR A 291 -6.20 4.86 -10.37
C THR A 291 -6.72 3.46 -10.08
N CYS A 292 -7.32 2.87 -11.11
CA CYS A 292 -7.75 1.49 -11.16
C CYS A 292 -6.99 0.72 -12.24
N TYR A 293 -6.75 -0.57 -12.03
CA TYR A 293 -6.42 -1.52 -13.08
C TYR A 293 -7.54 -2.57 -13.20
N GLN A 294 -8.06 -2.76 -14.41
CA GLN A 294 -9.09 -3.76 -14.70
C GLN A 294 -8.45 -5.09 -15.13
N LEU A 295 -8.53 -6.09 -14.25
CA LEU A 295 -7.99 -7.42 -14.49
C LEU A 295 -9.08 -8.38 -14.96
N ASP A 296 -8.91 -8.97 -16.14
CA ASP A 296 -9.72 -10.10 -16.59
C ASP A 296 -9.22 -11.40 -15.95
N THR A 297 -10.06 -12.05 -15.14
CA THR A 297 -9.72 -13.30 -14.46
C THR A 297 -9.51 -14.48 -15.42
N GLU A 298 -10.08 -14.42 -16.63
CA GLU A 298 -9.92 -15.49 -17.64
C GLU A 298 -8.66 -15.29 -18.50
N LEU A 299 -8.18 -14.06 -18.60
CA LEU A 299 -6.97 -13.70 -19.35
C LEU A 299 -6.10 -12.70 -18.55
N PRO A 300 -5.50 -13.13 -17.42
CA PRO A 300 -4.79 -12.24 -16.52
C PRO A 300 -3.44 -11.72 -17.06
N LEU A 301 -2.90 -12.39 -18.08
CA LEU A 301 -1.67 -12.01 -18.78
C LEU A 301 -1.87 -12.07 -20.30
N PRO A 302 -1.15 -11.25 -21.09
CA PRO A 302 -0.18 -10.24 -20.66
C PRO A 302 -0.85 -9.00 -20.05
N LEU A 303 -0.14 -8.33 -19.12
CA LEU A 303 -0.54 -7.04 -18.57
C LEU A 303 -0.51 -5.95 -19.65
N LYS A 304 -1.48 -5.02 -19.62
CA LYS A 304 -1.64 -3.99 -20.66
C LYS A 304 -1.90 -2.62 -20.05
N ALA A 305 -1.26 -1.60 -20.61
CA ALA A 305 -1.51 -0.20 -20.23
C ALA A 305 -2.96 0.23 -20.49
N SER A 306 -3.63 -0.36 -21.49
CA SER A 306 -5.04 -0.09 -21.80
C SER A 306 -6.03 -0.49 -20.71
N ASN A 307 -5.60 -1.28 -19.73
CA ASN A 307 -6.46 -1.75 -18.64
C ASN A 307 -6.49 -0.78 -17.46
N PHE A 308 -5.70 0.29 -17.49
CA PHE A 308 -5.74 1.32 -16.47
C PHE A 308 -6.88 2.32 -16.72
N VAL A 309 -7.51 2.75 -15.63
CA VAL A 309 -8.48 3.83 -15.60
C VAL A 309 -8.02 4.83 -14.55
N GLN A 310 -7.82 6.09 -14.94
CA GLN A 310 -7.44 7.17 -14.02
C GLN A 310 -8.59 8.17 -13.90
N TYR A 311 -8.84 8.61 -12.67
CA TYR A 311 -9.73 9.71 -12.35
C TYR A 311 -8.92 10.85 -11.73
N ARG A 312 -9.13 12.07 -12.25
CA ARG A 312 -8.62 13.31 -11.66
C ARG A 312 -9.79 14.22 -11.34
N HIS A 313 -9.86 14.68 -10.09
CA HIS A 313 -10.99 15.50 -9.61
C HIS A 313 -11.15 16.81 -10.40
N ASP A 314 -10.05 17.44 -10.79
CA ASP A 314 -10.05 18.80 -11.36
C ASP A 314 -10.34 18.88 -12.87
N GLU A 315 -10.36 17.75 -13.59
CA GLU A 315 -10.57 17.76 -15.05
C GLU A 315 -11.93 17.25 -15.52
N GLY A 316 -12.75 16.69 -14.62
CA GLY A 316 -13.91 15.90 -15.06
C GLY A 316 -13.48 14.70 -15.90
N PRO A 317 -14.42 13.82 -16.32
CA PRO A 317 -14.08 12.70 -17.19
C PRO A 317 -13.56 13.22 -18.55
N LEU A 318 -12.37 12.76 -18.94
CA LEU A 318 -11.76 12.96 -20.26
C LEU A 318 -12.59 12.33 -21.39
#